data_AF-A0AAD6DH37-F1
#
_entry.id   AF-A0AAD6DH37-F1
#
_cell.length_a   1.000
_cell.length_b   1.000
_cell.length_c   1.000
_cell.angle_alpha   90.00
_cell.angle_beta   90.00
_cell.angle_gamma   90.00
#
_symmetry.space_group_name_H-M   'P 1'
#
loop_
_entity.id
_entity.type
_entity.pdbx_description
1 polymer ?
#
loop_
_entity_poly.entity_id
_entity_poly.type
_entity_poly.pdbx_seq_one_letter_code
_entity_poly.pdbx_strand_id
1 'polypeptide(L)'
;MPRRYYQEPSEALGFRDSRYEITERFIEAAKKVKDRPVTYKWVSRFLTDRADDLEVLREMARNRRPPHCFYGRCDRILVEMRAHILVYKKGRSMMLYAHYLMEMYAMIIGSLTLSKNGGDEEADNADSEVIDMTDEIWEKCEKLNDRTIDPSRADLDGFWIRLNWPVDGCDCAQCEKLKYHMYGSR
;
A
#
# COMPACT_ATOMS: atom_id res chain seq x y z
N MET A 1 -14.34 44.67 -4.84
CA MET A 1 -13.31 43.60 -4.88
C MET A 1 -13.98 42.31 -4.46
N PRO A 2 -13.95 41.23 -5.26
CA PRO A 2 -14.54 39.97 -4.84
C PRO A 2 -13.66 39.38 -3.73
N ARG A 3 -14.28 38.98 -2.62
CA ARG A 3 -13.64 38.17 -1.58
C ARG A 3 -13.12 36.90 -2.26
N ARG A 4 -11.81 36.77 -2.39
CA ARG A 4 -11.19 35.46 -2.64
C ARG A 4 -11.54 34.61 -1.42
N TYR A 5 -12.52 33.72 -1.57
CA TYR A 5 -12.70 32.62 -0.65
C TYR A 5 -11.40 31.81 -0.72
N TYR A 6 -10.54 31.97 0.28
CA TYR A 6 -9.58 30.92 0.60
C TYR A 6 -10.43 29.73 1.04
N GLN A 7 -10.71 28.81 0.12
CA GLN A 7 -11.13 27.47 0.52
C GLN A 7 -9.88 26.83 1.11
N GLU A 8 -9.89 26.58 2.41
CA GLU A 8 -8.95 25.63 2.98
C GLU A 8 -9.09 24.33 2.19
N PRO A 9 -7.97 23.71 1.75
CA PRO A 9 -8.01 22.41 1.12
C PRO A 9 -8.88 21.50 1.96
N SER A 10 -9.85 20.82 1.36
CA SER A 10 -10.64 19.87 2.13
C SER A 10 -9.67 18.84 2.70
N GLU A 11 -9.90 18.37 3.93
CA GLU A 11 -9.01 17.37 4.51
C GLU A 11 -8.90 16.17 3.56
N ALA A 12 -9.94 15.86 2.77
CA ALA A 12 -9.94 14.76 1.80
C ALA A 12 -9.02 14.93 0.62
N LEU A 13 -8.87 16.16 0.15
CA LEU A 13 -7.80 16.50 -0.76
C LEU A 13 -6.43 16.20 -0.12
N GLY A 14 -6.25 16.59 1.15
CA GLY A 14 -5.01 16.31 1.90
C GLY A 14 -4.72 14.81 2.08
N PHE A 15 -5.73 13.98 2.32
CA PHE A 15 -5.59 12.53 2.39
C PHE A 15 -5.18 11.93 1.04
N ARG A 16 -5.87 12.33 -0.04
CA ARG A 16 -5.58 11.87 -1.40
C ARG A 16 -4.14 12.16 -1.78
N ASP A 17 -3.72 13.42 -1.62
CA ASP A 17 -2.40 13.89 -2.02
C ASP A 17 -1.32 13.15 -1.20
N SER A 18 -1.52 12.99 0.11
CA SER A 18 -0.59 12.25 0.98
C SER A 18 -0.50 10.76 0.58
N ARG A 19 -1.63 10.10 0.32
CA ARG A 19 -1.66 8.69 -0.12
C ARG A 19 -0.99 8.53 -1.48
N TYR A 20 -1.24 9.45 -2.41
CA TYR A 20 -0.61 9.48 -3.72
C TYR A 20 0.90 9.57 -3.59
N GLU A 21 1.40 10.57 -2.85
CA GLU A 21 2.84 10.78 -2.66
C GLU A 21 3.54 9.56 -2.03
N ILE A 22 2.94 8.95 -1.01
CA ILE A 22 3.49 7.74 -0.39
C ILE A 22 3.56 6.61 -1.42
N THR A 23 2.45 6.37 -2.12
CA THR A 23 2.34 5.28 -3.11
C THR A 23 3.33 5.48 -4.26
N GLU A 24 3.42 6.69 -4.81
CA GLU A 24 4.35 7.05 -5.87
C GLU A 24 5.80 6.80 -5.46
N ARG A 25 6.19 7.16 -4.23
CA ARG A 25 7.56 6.88 -3.71
C ARG A 25 7.90 5.39 -3.72
N PHE A 26 6.95 4.52 -3.41
CA PHE A 26 7.15 3.07 -3.49
C PHE A 26 7.31 2.60 -4.96
N ILE A 27 6.50 3.13 -5.88
CA ILE A 27 6.56 2.80 -7.31
C ILE A 27 7.90 3.25 -7.92
N GLU A 28 8.34 4.47 -7.62
CA GLU A 28 9.64 4.95 -8.07
C GLU A 28 10.78 4.11 -7.51
N ALA A 29 10.71 3.76 -6.22
CA ALA A 29 11.70 2.90 -5.59
C ALA A 29 11.75 1.53 -6.29
N ALA A 30 10.59 0.92 -6.58
CA ALA A 30 10.51 -0.33 -7.32
C ALA A 30 11.21 -0.23 -8.69
N LYS A 31 10.89 0.81 -9.47
CA LYS A 31 11.53 1.08 -10.77
C LYS A 31 13.05 1.23 -10.66
N LYS A 32 13.52 1.97 -9.65
CA LYS A 32 14.96 2.21 -9.41
C LYS A 32 15.74 0.94 -9.07
N VAL A 33 15.12 0.00 -8.36
CA VAL A 33 15.77 -1.23 -7.87
C VAL A 33 15.44 -2.48 -8.69
N LYS A 34 14.62 -2.35 -9.73
CA LYS A 34 14.24 -3.46 -10.62
C LYS A 34 15.44 -4.07 -11.33
N ASP A 35 16.31 -3.23 -11.88
CA ASP A 35 17.47 -3.66 -12.67
C ASP A 35 18.75 -3.78 -11.85
N ARG A 36 18.72 -3.35 -10.58
CA ARG A 36 19.89 -3.35 -9.69
C ARG A 36 19.48 -3.80 -8.29
N PRO A 37 19.96 -4.95 -7.81
CA PRO A 37 19.64 -5.39 -6.47
C PRO A 37 20.16 -4.37 -5.47
N VAL A 38 19.46 -4.27 -4.35
CA VAL A 38 19.81 -3.36 -3.24
C VAL A 38 20.09 -4.16 -1.98
N THR A 39 20.75 -3.54 -1.01
CA THR A 39 21.00 -4.20 0.27
C THR A 39 19.75 -4.21 1.14
N TYR A 40 19.63 -5.21 2.01
CA TYR A 40 18.63 -5.21 3.08
C TYR A 40 18.68 -3.93 3.94
N LYS A 41 19.88 -3.42 4.23
CA LYS A 41 20.06 -2.12 4.90
C LYS A 41 19.41 -0.95 4.16
N TRP A 42 19.48 -0.92 2.84
CA TRP A 42 18.83 0.11 2.02
C TRP A 42 17.31 0.00 2.14
N VAL A 43 16.77 -1.22 2.03
CA VAL A 43 15.33 -1.50 2.18
C VAL A 43 14.83 -1.07 3.57
N SER A 44 15.55 -1.45 4.64
CA SER A 44 15.22 -1.07 6.02
C SER A 44 15.16 0.44 6.21
N ARG A 45 16.13 1.19 5.66
CA ARG A 45 16.13 2.65 5.72
C ARG A 45 14.93 3.23 4.98
N PHE A 46 14.68 2.77 3.75
CA PHE A 46 13.55 3.21 2.96
C PHE A 46 12.22 2.99 3.69
N LEU A 47 12.00 1.80 4.27
CA LEU A 47 10.78 1.50 5.01
C LEU A 47 10.63 2.30 6.31
N THR A 48 11.73 2.67 6.96
CA THR A 48 11.68 3.48 8.19
C THR A 48 11.04 4.84 7.91
N ASP A 49 11.51 5.52 6.86
CA ASP A 49 11.01 6.85 6.50
C ASP A 49 9.55 6.80 6.01
N ARG A 50 9.09 5.65 5.49
CA ARG A 50 7.71 5.47 4.98
C ARG A 50 6.72 5.03 6.06
N ALA A 51 7.18 4.37 7.11
CA ALA A 51 6.31 3.97 8.21
C ALA A 51 5.72 5.19 8.95
N ASP A 52 6.51 6.25 9.10
CA ASP A 52 6.06 7.50 9.70
C ASP A 52 5.02 8.20 8.82
N ASP A 53 5.27 8.26 7.49
CA ASP A 53 4.31 8.82 6.52
C ASP A 53 2.95 8.09 6.58
N LEU A 54 2.96 6.76 6.78
CA LEU A 54 1.74 5.96 6.88
C LEU A 54 0.99 6.17 8.22
N GLU A 55 1.69 6.40 9.33
CA GLU A 55 1.04 6.77 10.60
C GLU A 55 0.35 8.14 10.48
N VAL A 56 0.93 9.08 9.74
CA VAL A 56 0.28 10.37 9.42
C VAL A 56 -0.98 10.14 8.60
N LEU A 57 -0.90 9.34 7.53
CA LEU A 57 -2.06 9.01 6.70
C LEU A 57 -3.20 8.35 7.52
N ARG A 58 -2.83 7.47 8.46
CA ARG A 58 -3.75 6.79 9.38
C ARG A 58 -4.47 7.78 10.31
N GLU A 59 -3.76 8.77 10.85
CA GLU A 59 -4.37 9.79 11.70
C GLU A 59 -5.27 10.75 10.90
N MET A 60 -4.88 11.12 9.67
CA MET A 60 -5.72 11.95 8.78
C MET A 60 -7.08 11.31 8.48
N ALA A 61 -7.13 9.98 8.42
CA ALA A 61 -8.38 9.25 8.20
C ALA A 61 -9.31 9.22 9.43
N ARG A 62 -8.81 9.54 10.64
CA ARG A 62 -9.56 9.42 11.91
C ARG A 62 -10.91 10.13 11.93
N ASN A 63 -11.00 11.31 11.32
CA ASN A 63 -12.22 12.11 11.31
C ASN A 63 -13.17 11.73 10.17
N ARG A 64 -12.76 10.84 9.25
CA ARG A 64 -13.49 10.48 8.02
C ARG A 64 -14.44 9.30 8.17
N ARG A 65 -14.44 8.63 9.34
CA ARG A 65 -15.20 7.39 9.57
C ARG A 65 -14.94 6.34 8.46
N PRO A 66 -13.67 6.01 8.15
CA PRO A 66 -13.35 5.06 7.09
C PRO A 66 -13.95 3.68 7.42
N PRO A 67 -14.05 2.78 6.43
CA PRO A 67 -14.44 1.40 6.70
C PRO A 67 -13.50 0.79 7.75
N HIS A 68 -14.03 -0.06 8.64
CA HIS A 68 -13.24 -0.63 9.74
C HIS A 68 -11.98 -1.38 9.27
N CYS A 69 -11.98 -1.91 8.03
CA CYS A 69 -10.81 -2.57 7.47
C CYS A 69 -9.67 -1.61 7.09
N PHE A 70 -9.90 -0.29 7.02
CA PHE A 70 -8.86 0.71 6.82
C PHE A 70 -7.79 0.62 7.93
N TYR A 71 -8.19 0.75 9.20
CA TYR A 71 -7.25 0.71 10.32
C TYR A 71 -6.57 -0.65 10.45
N GLY A 72 -7.33 -1.73 10.29
CA GLY A 72 -6.76 -3.09 10.30
C GLY A 72 -5.69 -3.29 9.22
N ARG A 73 -5.84 -2.67 8.05
CA ARG A 73 -4.84 -2.69 6.98
C ARG A 73 -3.63 -1.82 7.31
N CYS A 74 -3.83 -0.58 7.76
CA CYS A 74 -2.73 0.28 8.19
C CYS A 74 -1.89 -0.40 9.27
N ASP A 75 -2.53 -1.00 10.27
CA ASP A 75 -1.84 -1.71 11.36
C ASP A 75 -1.02 -2.90 10.82
N ARG A 76 -1.56 -3.69 9.88
CA ARG A 76 -0.83 -4.80 9.25
C ARG A 76 0.37 -4.30 8.44
N ILE A 77 0.19 -3.27 7.62
CA ILE A 77 1.27 -2.67 6.83
C ILE A 77 2.38 -2.19 7.76
N LEU A 78 2.05 -1.47 8.82
CA LEU A 78 3.02 -0.97 9.81
C LEU A 78 3.74 -2.10 10.54
N VAL A 79 3.03 -3.18 10.91
CA VAL A 79 3.63 -4.37 11.53
C VAL A 79 4.65 -5.03 10.60
N GLU A 80 4.29 -5.26 9.33
CA GLU A 80 5.20 -5.86 8.35
C GLU A 80 6.40 -4.93 8.05
N MET A 81 6.18 -3.62 7.93
CA MET A 81 7.27 -2.65 7.76
C MET A 81 8.24 -2.72 8.94
N ARG A 82 7.73 -2.70 10.17
CA ARG A 82 8.55 -2.79 11.40
C ARG A 82 9.30 -4.12 11.48
N ALA A 83 8.66 -5.23 11.10
CA ALA A 83 9.32 -6.54 11.04
C ALA A 83 10.49 -6.54 10.05
N HIS A 84 10.27 -6.05 8.82
CA HIS A 84 11.33 -5.93 7.82
C HIS A 84 12.43 -4.97 8.28
N ILE A 85 12.09 -3.82 8.88
CA ILE A 85 13.09 -2.89 9.44
C ILE A 85 13.97 -3.61 10.46
N LEU A 86 13.39 -4.37 11.40
CA LEU A 86 14.13 -5.06 12.45
C LEU A 86 15.06 -6.14 11.90
N VAL A 87 14.56 -6.97 10.97
CA VAL A 87 15.33 -8.07 10.37
C VAL A 87 16.44 -7.53 9.47
N TYR A 88 16.12 -6.53 8.63
CA TYR A 88 17.00 -6.05 7.57
C TYR A 88 18.00 -4.99 8.01
N LYS A 89 17.79 -4.32 9.16
CA LYS A 89 18.72 -3.32 9.71
C LYS A 89 20.13 -3.88 9.97
N LYS A 90 20.25 -5.19 10.22
CA LYS A 90 21.54 -5.87 10.45
C LYS A 90 22.11 -6.54 9.20
N GLY A 91 21.31 -6.71 8.14
CA GLY A 91 21.69 -7.39 6.91
C GLY A 91 22.50 -6.51 5.96
N ARG A 92 23.70 -6.94 5.59
CA ARG A 92 24.47 -6.35 4.47
C ARG A 92 24.28 -7.08 3.14
N SER A 93 23.60 -8.23 3.16
CA SER A 93 23.31 -9.03 1.98
C SER A 93 22.42 -8.28 0.99
N MET A 94 22.52 -8.68 -0.27
CA MET A 94 21.68 -8.16 -1.34
C MET A 94 20.30 -8.82 -1.32
N MET A 95 19.28 -8.06 -1.67
CA MET A 95 17.92 -8.52 -1.89
C MET A 95 17.63 -8.43 -3.40
N LEU A 96 17.45 -9.59 -4.04
CA LEU A 96 17.27 -9.69 -5.50
C LEU A 96 15.89 -9.18 -5.95
N TYR A 97 14.88 -9.33 -5.09
CA TYR A 97 13.48 -9.06 -5.39
C TYR A 97 12.92 -7.88 -4.60
N ALA A 98 13.76 -6.89 -4.28
CA ALA A 98 13.34 -5.73 -3.52
C ALA A 98 12.25 -4.91 -4.24
N HIS A 99 12.22 -4.92 -5.57
CA HIS A 99 11.19 -4.20 -6.34
C HIS A 99 9.79 -4.76 -6.08
N TYR A 100 9.62 -6.09 -6.04
CA TYR A 100 8.35 -6.73 -5.71
C TYR A 100 7.85 -6.32 -4.32
N LEU A 101 8.74 -6.28 -3.32
CA LEU A 101 8.39 -5.80 -1.98
C LEU A 101 7.81 -4.37 -2.04
N MET A 102 8.42 -3.49 -2.83
CA MET A 102 7.96 -2.10 -2.96
C MET A 102 6.64 -2.00 -3.72
N GLU A 103 6.47 -2.76 -4.80
CA GLU A 103 5.22 -2.85 -5.56
C GLU A 103 4.07 -3.35 -4.68
N MET A 104 4.31 -4.36 -3.84
CA MET A 104 3.33 -4.88 -2.89
C MET A 104 2.89 -3.82 -1.87
N TYR A 105 3.83 -3.04 -1.33
CA TYR A 105 3.49 -1.92 -0.45
C TYR A 105 2.74 -0.80 -1.18
N ALA A 106 3.13 -0.47 -2.42
CA ALA A 106 2.41 0.51 -3.23
C ALA A 106 0.95 0.09 -3.44
N MET A 107 0.72 -1.16 -3.85
CA MET A 107 -0.62 -1.69 -4.08
C MET A 107 -1.50 -1.64 -2.83
N ILE A 108 -0.98 -2.07 -1.68
CA ILE A 108 -1.80 -2.12 -0.45
C ILE A 108 -2.06 -0.72 0.13
N ILE A 109 -1.13 0.22 0.00
CA ILE A 109 -1.30 1.61 0.46
C ILE A 109 -2.22 2.38 -0.48
N GLY A 110 -2.02 2.26 -1.79
CA GLY A 110 -2.89 2.93 -2.77
C GLY A 110 -4.31 2.39 -2.75
N SER A 111 -4.51 1.13 -2.36
CA SER A 111 -5.82 0.54 -2.08
C SER A 111 -6.35 0.81 -0.66
N LEU A 112 -5.95 1.89 0.02
CA LEU A 112 -6.61 2.31 1.27
C LEU A 112 -7.77 3.26 0.96
N THR A 113 -9.02 2.79 1.03
CA THR A 113 -10.21 3.62 0.77
C THR A 113 -10.78 4.28 2.03
N LEU A 114 -11.36 5.47 1.86
CA LEU A 114 -12.22 6.10 2.87
C LEU A 114 -13.70 5.75 2.68
N SER A 115 -14.09 5.31 1.48
CA SER A 115 -15.46 4.99 1.10
C SER A 115 -15.82 3.55 1.41
N LYS A 116 -16.99 3.32 2.03
CA LYS A 116 -17.47 1.95 2.31
C LYS A 116 -18.16 1.33 1.10
N ASN A 117 -19.09 2.07 0.48
CA ASN A 117 -20.09 1.53 -0.45
C ASN A 117 -20.23 2.34 -1.76
N GLY A 118 -19.37 3.33 -2.02
CA GLY A 118 -19.56 4.29 -3.11
C GLY A 118 -20.74 5.25 -2.85
N GLY A 119 -20.62 6.50 -3.27
CA GLY A 119 -21.64 7.54 -3.07
C GLY A 119 -21.26 8.64 -2.09
N ASP A 120 -20.04 8.60 -1.55
CA ASP A 120 -19.39 9.77 -0.97
C ASP A 120 -18.48 10.37 -2.04
N GLU A 121 -18.98 11.35 -2.79
CA GLU A 121 -18.25 11.96 -3.92
C GLU A 121 -16.88 12.52 -3.49
N GLU A 122 -16.73 12.98 -2.25
CA GLU A 122 -15.47 13.51 -1.74
C GLU A 122 -14.47 12.38 -1.44
N ALA A 123 -14.92 11.29 -0.81
CA ALA A 123 -14.09 10.10 -0.59
C ALA A 123 -13.76 9.37 -1.90
N ASP A 124 -14.72 9.25 -2.81
CA ASP A 124 -14.56 8.58 -4.10
C ASP A 124 -13.59 9.36 -5.01
N ASN A 125 -13.64 10.71 -5.00
CA ASN A 125 -12.65 11.56 -5.67
C ASN A 125 -11.26 11.51 -5.02
N ALA A 126 -11.20 11.31 -3.70
CA ALA A 126 -9.94 11.06 -3.01
C ALA A 126 -9.36 9.68 -3.37
N ASP A 127 -10.21 8.77 -3.86
CA ASP A 127 -9.88 7.39 -4.13
C ASP A 127 -9.40 7.12 -5.58
N SER A 128 -9.98 7.78 -6.59
CA SER A 128 -9.84 7.44 -8.03
C SER A 128 -8.40 7.42 -8.58
N GLU A 129 -7.65 8.52 -8.50
CA GLU A 129 -6.34 8.64 -9.17
C GLU A 129 -5.28 7.66 -8.62
N VAL A 130 -5.32 7.38 -7.30
CA VAL A 130 -4.35 6.45 -6.69
C VAL A 130 -4.74 5.00 -6.96
N ILE A 131 -6.04 4.70 -7.04
CA ILE A 131 -6.53 3.38 -7.42
C ILE A 131 -6.08 3.05 -8.84
N ASP A 132 -6.28 3.96 -9.80
CA ASP A 132 -5.85 3.77 -11.19
C ASP A 132 -4.34 3.48 -11.29
N MET A 133 -3.52 4.25 -10.55
CA MET A 133 -2.07 4.03 -10.47
C MET A 133 -1.71 2.64 -9.94
N THR A 134 -2.46 2.10 -8.98
CA THR A 134 -2.21 0.76 -8.42
C THR A 134 -2.82 -0.37 -9.24
N ASP A 135 -3.94 -0.14 -9.92
CA ASP A 135 -4.57 -1.13 -10.79
C ASP A 135 -3.66 -1.41 -12.00
N GLU A 136 -2.93 -0.42 -12.52
CA GLU A 136 -1.89 -0.66 -13.52
C GLU A 136 -0.78 -1.61 -13.03
N ILE A 137 -0.36 -1.48 -11.77
CA ILE A 137 0.62 -2.40 -11.16
C ILE A 137 -0.01 -3.78 -11.02
N TRP A 138 -1.27 -3.84 -10.58
CA TRP A 138 -2.02 -5.07 -10.39
C TRP A 138 -2.19 -5.88 -11.69
N GLU A 139 -2.44 -5.19 -12.81
CA GLU A 139 -2.55 -5.81 -14.14
C GLU A 139 -1.20 -6.26 -14.70
N LYS A 140 -0.12 -5.49 -14.43
CA LYS A 140 1.25 -5.79 -14.88
C LYS A 140 1.98 -6.78 -13.98
N CYS A 141 1.54 -6.92 -12.73
CA CYS A 141 1.85 -8.05 -11.89
C CYS A 141 1.18 -9.27 -12.50
N GLU A 142 1.79 -9.83 -13.56
CA GLU A 142 1.57 -11.21 -13.94
C GLU A 142 1.46 -11.99 -12.62
N LYS A 143 0.31 -12.63 -12.37
CA LYS A 143 0.10 -13.52 -11.23
C LYS A 143 1.42 -14.24 -11.04
N LEU A 144 2.05 -14.14 -9.87
CA LEU A 144 3.36 -14.73 -9.56
C LEU A 144 3.27 -16.26 -9.70
N ASN A 145 3.14 -16.72 -10.95
CA ASN A 145 2.86 -18.07 -11.38
C ASN A 145 4.20 -18.59 -11.89
N ASP A 146 5.05 -18.93 -10.93
CA ASP A 146 5.71 -20.23 -10.96
C ASP A 146 6.35 -20.45 -9.59
N ARG A 147 5.92 -21.53 -8.92
CA ARG A 147 6.28 -21.93 -7.54
C ARG A 147 7.70 -22.50 -7.44
N THR A 148 8.59 -22.19 -8.38
CA THR A 148 9.92 -22.79 -8.46
C THR A 148 10.91 -22.10 -7.53
N ILE A 149 10.86 -22.50 -6.25
CA ILE A 149 11.94 -22.67 -5.27
C ILE A 149 13.05 -21.59 -5.28
N ASP A 150 12.70 -20.32 -5.07
CA ASP A 150 13.64 -19.34 -4.52
C ASP A 150 13.17 -18.97 -3.10
N PRO A 151 13.97 -19.24 -2.05
CA PRO A 151 13.62 -18.88 -0.66
C PRO A 151 13.24 -17.40 -0.51
N SER A 152 13.90 -16.51 -1.25
CA SER A 152 13.61 -15.07 -1.20
C SER A 152 12.30 -14.69 -1.89
N ARG A 153 11.78 -15.54 -2.78
CA ARG A 153 10.44 -15.42 -3.39
C ARG A 153 9.34 -16.00 -2.50
N ALA A 154 9.61 -17.11 -1.81
CA ALA A 154 8.67 -17.69 -0.84
C ALA A 154 8.38 -16.71 0.33
N ASP A 155 9.39 -15.96 0.78
CA ASP A 155 9.22 -14.90 1.77
C ASP A 155 8.28 -13.78 1.28
N LEU A 156 8.36 -13.43 -0.02
CA LEU A 156 7.50 -12.43 -0.65
C LEU A 156 6.06 -12.92 -0.83
N ASP A 157 5.84 -14.18 -1.20
CA ASP A 157 4.51 -14.78 -1.29
C ASP A 157 3.84 -14.81 0.09
N GLY A 158 4.58 -15.23 1.13
CA GLY A 158 4.08 -15.22 2.50
C GLY A 158 3.74 -13.81 2.99
N PHE A 159 4.57 -12.82 2.65
CA PHE A 159 4.31 -11.41 2.92
C PHE A 159 3.06 -10.90 2.19
N TRP A 160 2.92 -11.21 0.90
CA TRP A 160 1.76 -10.82 0.11
C TRP A 160 0.45 -11.33 0.70
N ILE A 161 0.42 -12.59 1.14
CA ILE A 161 -0.74 -13.20 1.80
C ILE A 161 -1.09 -12.47 3.09
N ARG A 162 -0.10 -12.15 3.94
CA ARG A 162 -0.34 -11.46 5.22
C ARG A 162 -0.89 -10.04 5.01
N LEU A 163 -0.39 -9.32 4.01
CA LEU A 163 -0.92 -8.00 3.66
C LEU A 163 -2.34 -8.05 3.11
N ASN A 164 -2.63 -9.03 2.24
CA ASN A 164 -3.91 -9.11 1.52
C ASN A 164 -4.97 -9.96 2.22
N TRP A 165 -4.66 -10.52 3.39
CA TRP A 165 -5.64 -11.29 4.15
C TRP A 165 -6.94 -10.50 4.34
N PRO A 166 -8.14 -11.08 4.19
CA PRO A 166 -9.36 -10.34 4.44
C PRO A 166 -9.39 -9.80 5.87
N VAL A 167 -10.13 -8.71 6.06
CA VAL A 167 -10.56 -8.29 7.38
C VAL A 167 -11.95 -8.87 7.60
N ASP A 168 -12.08 -9.71 8.61
CA ASP A 168 -13.35 -10.36 8.93
C ASP A 168 -14.42 -9.30 9.23
N GLY A 169 -15.58 -9.46 8.60
CA GLY A 169 -16.68 -8.51 8.72
C GLY A 169 -16.62 -7.30 7.79
N CYS A 170 -15.57 -7.11 6.97
CA CYS A 170 -15.52 -6.03 5.95
C CYS A 170 -16.09 -6.46 4.60
N ASP A 171 -17.03 -5.66 4.13
CA ASP A 171 -17.78 -5.74 2.87
C ASP A 171 -17.46 -4.55 1.94
N CYS A 172 -16.40 -3.77 2.21
CA CYS A 172 -16.02 -2.71 1.29
C CYS A 172 -15.55 -3.28 -0.06
N ALA A 173 -15.72 -2.52 -1.13
CA ALA A 173 -15.39 -2.92 -2.50
C ALA A 173 -13.97 -3.52 -2.64
N GLN A 174 -13.00 -2.98 -1.91
CA GLN A 174 -11.62 -3.48 -1.90
C GLN A 174 -11.47 -4.82 -1.20
N CYS A 175 -12.15 -5.03 -0.05
CA CYS A 175 -12.14 -6.32 0.62
C CYS A 175 -12.87 -7.39 -0.19
N GLU A 176 -13.90 -7.03 -0.95
CA GLU A 176 -14.57 -7.95 -1.88
C GLU A 176 -13.68 -8.33 -3.07
N LYS A 177 -13.01 -7.36 -3.71
CA LYS A 177 -12.03 -7.61 -4.79
C LYS A 177 -10.94 -8.59 -4.32
N LEU A 178 -10.43 -8.41 -3.10
CA LEU A 178 -9.39 -9.26 -2.53
C LEU A 178 -9.88 -10.67 -2.15
N LYS A 179 -11.09 -10.80 -1.60
CA LYS A 179 -11.70 -12.13 -1.35
C LYS A 179 -11.83 -12.92 -2.65
N TYR A 180 -12.26 -12.28 -3.74
CA TYR A 180 -12.37 -12.93 -5.05
C TYR A 180 -11.01 -13.43 -5.55
N HIS A 181 -9.93 -12.67 -5.37
CA HIS A 181 -8.61 -13.11 -5.83
C HIS A 181 -7.97 -14.19 -4.95
N MET A 182 -8.17 -14.13 -3.63
CA MET A 182 -7.62 -15.13 -2.70
C MET A 182 -8.38 -16.46 -2.71
N TYR A 183 -9.69 -16.44 -2.97
CA TYR A 183 -10.55 -17.63 -2.89
C TYR A 183 -11.18 -18.06 -4.24
N GLY A 184 -11.18 -17.19 -5.26
CA GLY A 184 -11.96 -17.35 -6.50
C GLY A 184 -11.17 -17.72 -7.75
N SER A 185 -9.94 -18.25 -7.62
CA SER A 185 -9.32 -19.01 -8.71
C SER A 185 -9.53 -20.51 -8.46
N ARG A 186 -10.77 -20.97 -8.73
CA ARG A 186 -11.08 -22.38 -8.97
C ARG A 186 -11.69 -22.51 -10.36
#